data_AF-A0A0C3BUN0-F1
#
_entry.id   AF-A0A0C3BUN0-F1
#
_cell.length_a   1.000
_cell.length_b   1.000
_cell.length_c   1.000
_cell.angle_alpha   90.00
_cell.angle_beta   90.00
_cell.angle_gamma   90.00
#
_symmetry.space_group_name_H-M   'P 1'
#
loop_
_entity.id
_entity.type
_entity.pdbx_description
1 polymer ?
#
loop_
_entity_poly.entity_id
_entity_poly.type
_entity_poly.pdbx_seq_one_letter_code
_entity_poly.pdbx_strand_id
1 'polypeptide(L)'
;MSLYPDNVNRANRVRQLAQDIAGIQAALRESVEDARIRDADAVYALNLLSEEAGFRKLDDYVTVANQLTVNVEGKLEEFGPPVNPIMLIAEGIQGAHSRTMLQAAIVELCGHRFIMKNMQRQVYAILTFKSNAKSIVQMKFVYDRLINKGSASGEEVAQDMRPEMDKIVADIRSAVHGITSEAIWELLDEQDESRTSWRDEDPNLEKILEWVHDHA
;
A
#
# COMPACT_ATOMS: atom_id res chain seq x y z
N MET A 1 -13.81 0.03 -38.71
CA MET A 1 -13.07 -1.12 -38.13
C MET A 1 -11.72 -0.57 -37.68
N SER A 2 -11.33 -0.72 -36.42
CA SER A 2 -10.02 -0.24 -35.96
C SER A 2 -8.90 -1.06 -36.60
N LEU A 3 -7.84 -0.41 -37.09
CA LEU A 3 -6.61 -1.09 -37.50
C LEU A 3 -5.88 -1.75 -36.31
N TYR A 4 -6.16 -1.28 -35.09
CA TYR A 4 -5.57 -1.78 -33.83
C TYR A 4 -6.65 -1.93 -32.76
N PRO A 5 -7.53 -2.95 -32.85
CA PRO A 5 -8.63 -3.12 -31.90
C PRO A 5 -8.14 -3.30 -30.45
N ASP A 6 -6.99 -3.94 -30.26
CA ASP A 6 -6.42 -4.22 -28.93
C ASP A 6 -5.91 -2.97 -28.20
N ASN A 7 -5.63 -1.86 -28.91
CA ASN A 7 -5.20 -0.62 -28.26
C ASN A 7 -6.31 -0.02 -27.38
N VAL A 8 -7.58 -0.29 -27.72
CA VAL A 8 -8.72 0.08 -26.85
C VAL A 8 -8.68 -0.73 -25.55
N ASN A 9 -8.42 -2.03 -25.64
CA ASN A 9 -8.32 -2.91 -24.46
C ASN A 9 -7.15 -2.50 -23.56
N ARG A 10 -5.97 -2.24 -24.15
CA ARG A 10 -4.80 -1.74 -23.42
C ARG A 10 -5.07 -0.43 -22.71
N ALA A 11 -5.65 0.56 -23.40
CA ALA A 11 -5.98 1.85 -22.80
C ALA A 11 -7.00 1.71 -21.66
N ASN A 12 -7.97 0.83 -21.80
CA ASN A 12 -8.92 0.52 -20.72
C ASN A 12 -8.22 -0.14 -19.52
N ARG A 13 -7.29 -1.07 -19.76
CA ARG A 13 -6.50 -1.71 -18.70
C ARG A 13 -5.61 -0.72 -17.95
N VAL A 14 -4.93 0.19 -18.67
CA VAL A 14 -4.15 1.29 -18.07
C VAL A 14 -5.03 2.13 -17.13
N ARG A 15 -6.21 2.57 -17.58
CA ARG A 15 -7.14 3.35 -16.74
C ARG A 15 -7.61 2.56 -15.52
N GLN A 16 -7.94 1.28 -15.70
CA GLN A 16 -8.36 0.42 -14.62
C GLN A 16 -7.27 0.26 -13.56
N LEU A 17 -6.02 -0.01 -13.96
CA LEU A 17 -4.90 -0.17 -13.04
C LEU A 17 -4.64 1.12 -12.26
N ALA A 18 -4.70 2.28 -12.92
CA ALA A 18 -4.55 3.57 -12.24
C ALA A 18 -5.68 3.85 -11.24
N GLN A 19 -6.93 3.55 -11.61
CA GLN A 19 -8.07 3.65 -10.70
C GLN A 19 -7.92 2.73 -9.49
N ASP A 20 -7.38 1.53 -9.68
CA ASP A 20 -7.11 0.59 -8.60
C ASP A 20 -6.03 1.13 -7.65
N ILE A 21 -4.95 1.69 -8.17
CA ILE A 21 -3.89 2.31 -7.37
C ILE A 21 -4.46 3.44 -6.51
N ALA A 22 -5.22 4.36 -7.13
CA ALA A 22 -5.87 5.46 -6.43
C ALA A 22 -6.86 4.97 -5.37
N GLY A 23 -7.64 3.93 -5.67
CA GLY A 23 -8.56 3.30 -4.73
C GLY A 23 -7.87 2.68 -3.52
N ILE A 24 -6.78 1.95 -3.74
CA ILE A 24 -6.00 1.34 -2.65
C ILE A 24 -5.35 2.43 -1.79
N GLN A 25 -4.78 3.47 -2.41
CA GLN A 25 -4.19 4.62 -1.70
C GLN A 25 -5.23 5.33 -0.82
N ALA A 26 -6.43 5.61 -1.36
CA ALA A 26 -7.51 6.24 -0.62
C ALA A 26 -7.91 5.40 0.60
N ALA A 27 -8.10 4.10 0.41
CA ALA A 27 -8.43 3.17 1.48
C ALA A 27 -7.33 3.07 2.56
N LEU A 28 -6.05 3.09 2.16
CA LEU A 28 -4.91 3.09 3.07
C LEU A 28 -4.92 4.37 3.93
N ARG A 29 -5.07 5.54 3.29
CA ARG A 29 -5.13 6.84 3.97
C ARG A 29 -6.31 6.90 4.94
N GLU A 30 -7.50 6.52 4.49
CA GLU A 30 -8.71 6.50 5.31
C GLU A 30 -8.52 5.61 6.53
N SER A 31 -7.95 4.40 6.37
CA SER A 31 -7.74 3.47 7.48
C SER A 31 -6.79 4.00 8.55
N VAL A 32 -5.72 4.70 8.13
CA VAL A 32 -4.76 5.32 9.06
C VAL A 32 -5.40 6.51 9.78
N GLU A 33 -6.14 7.36 9.06
CA GLU A 33 -6.79 8.53 9.65
C GLU A 33 -7.92 8.12 10.60
N ASP A 34 -8.74 7.14 10.24
CA ASP A 34 -9.75 6.55 11.10
C ASP A 34 -9.15 5.99 12.38
N ALA A 35 -8.01 5.31 12.29
CA ALA A 35 -7.33 4.79 13.46
C ALA A 35 -6.88 5.93 14.39
N ARG A 36 -6.35 7.02 13.81
CA ARG A 36 -5.90 8.20 14.56
C ARG A 36 -7.05 8.95 15.22
N ILE A 37 -8.14 9.20 14.50
CA ILE A 37 -9.33 9.88 15.04
C ILE A 37 -9.88 9.10 16.23
N ARG A 38 -9.87 7.76 16.16
CA ARG A 38 -10.38 6.91 17.23
C ARG A 38 -9.45 6.86 18.45
N ASP A 39 -8.13 6.89 18.27
CA ASP A 39 -7.18 6.75 19.37
C ASP A 39 -5.75 7.23 18.98
N ALA A 40 -5.52 8.54 19.04
CA ALA A 40 -4.25 9.15 18.62
C ALA A 40 -3.04 8.65 19.45
N ASP A 41 -3.21 8.46 20.75
CA ASP A 41 -2.13 7.99 21.64
C ASP A 41 -1.77 6.53 21.34
N ALA A 42 -2.76 5.67 21.09
CA ALA A 42 -2.49 4.29 20.67
C ALA A 42 -1.80 4.23 19.30
N VAL A 43 -2.17 5.10 18.35
CA VAL A 43 -1.50 5.19 17.05
C VAL A 43 -0.05 5.67 17.20
N TYR A 44 0.21 6.64 18.09
CA TYR A 44 1.57 7.08 18.40
C TYR A 44 2.42 5.93 18.97
N ALA A 45 1.90 5.20 19.96
CA ALA A 45 2.59 4.03 20.51
C ALA A 45 2.82 2.94 19.47
N LEU A 46 1.83 2.69 18.60
CA LEU A 46 1.94 1.69 17.53
C LEU A 46 3.01 2.08 16.49
N ASN A 47 3.15 3.36 16.16
CA ASN A 47 4.23 3.84 15.29
C ASN A 47 5.61 3.54 15.89
N LEU A 48 5.81 3.75 17.19
CA LEU A 48 7.08 3.43 17.87
C LEU A 48 7.37 1.92 17.85
N LEU A 49 6.37 1.10 18.14
CA LEU A 49 6.50 -0.36 18.13
C LEU A 49 6.74 -0.91 16.72
N SER A 50 6.13 -0.30 15.70
CA SER A 50 6.35 -0.64 14.29
C SER A 50 7.81 -0.37 13.87
N GLU A 51 8.36 0.78 14.26
CA GLU A 51 9.77 1.12 14.01
C GLU A 51 10.73 0.16 14.71
N GLU A 52 10.48 -0.15 15.98
CA GLU A 52 11.27 -1.14 16.73
C GLU A 52 11.19 -2.55 16.10
N ALA A 53 10.04 -2.88 15.49
CA ALA A 53 9.86 -4.13 14.75
C ALA A 53 10.62 -4.16 13.41
N GLY A 54 11.11 -3.01 12.93
CA GLY A 54 11.85 -2.85 11.67
C GLY A 54 11.00 -2.35 10.50
N PHE A 55 9.81 -1.81 10.77
CA PHE A 55 8.88 -1.33 9.75
C PHE A 55 8.67 0.18 9.81
N ARG A 56 8.10 0.73 8.74
CA ARG A 56 7.78 2.15 8.65
C ARG A 56 6.66 2.53 9.63
N LYS A 57 6.57 3.82 9.97
CA LYS A 57 5.39 4.36 10.64
C LYS A 57 4.20 4.35 9.69
N LEU A 58 2.98 4.33 10.23
CA LEU A 58 1.74 4.37 9.45
C LEU A 58 1.66 5.61 8.54
N ASP A 59 2.15 6.76 9.01
CA ASP A 59 2.23 8.00 8.23
C ASP A 59 3.23 7.95 7.08
N ASP A 60 4.33 7.22 7.27
CA ASP A 60 5.33 7.07 6.22
C ASP A 60 4.77 6.22 5.08
N TYR A 61 3.95 5.20 5.38
CA TYR A 61 3.21 4.46 4.34
C TYR A 61 2.27 5.37 3.55
N VAL A 62 1.51 6.25 4.22
CA VAL A 62 0.63 7.21 3.53
C VAL A 62 1.45 8.17 2.66
N THR A 63 2.60 8.64 3.15
CA THR A 63 3.49 9.54 2.42
C THR A 63 4.04 8.88 1.15
N VAL A 64 4.54 7.66 1.27
CA VAL A 64 5.04 6.88 0.12
C VAL A 64 3.91 6.58 -0.88
N ALA A 65 2.72 6.21 -0.39
CA ALA A 65 1.57 5.96 -1.25
C ALA A 65 1.12 7.20 -2.04
N ASN A 66 1.21 8.39 -1.43
CA ASN A 66 0.93 9.66 -2.10
C ASN A 66 1.95 9.96 -3.19
N GLN A 67 3.24 9.77 -2.91
CA GLN A 67 4.31 9.98 -3.91
C GLN A 67 4.13 9.05 -5.12
N LEU A 68 3.81 7.78 -4.87
CA LEU A 68 3.57 6.81 -5.95
C LEU A 68 2.42 7.23 -6.86
N THR A 69 1.36 7.78 -6.29
CA THR A 69 0.17 8.18 -7.06
C THR A 69 0.42 9.43 -7.89
N VAL A 70 1.15 10.41 -7.37
CA VAL A 70 1.56 11.60 -8.15
C VAL A 70 2.36 11.18 -9.39
N ASN A 71 3.24 10.18 -9.26
CA ASN A 71 4.01 9.65 -10.39
C ASN A 71 3.11 8.97 -11.43
N VAL A 72 2.07 8.25 -10.98
CA VAL A 72 1.07 7.62 -11.87
C VAL A 72 0.22 8.67 -12.58
N GLU A 73 -0.28 9.67 -11.86
CA GLU A 73 -1.10 10.75 -12.42
C GLU A 73 -0.33 11.56 -13.46
N GLY A 74 0.92 11.97 -13.15
CA GLY A 74 1.77 12.68 -14.10
C GLY A 74 2.01 11.89 -15.38
N LYS A 75 2.18 10.56 -15.29
CA LYS A 75 2.30 9.70 -16.47
C LYS A 75 1.00 9.57 -17.25
N LEU A 76 -0.15 9.55 -16.58
CA LEU A 76 -1.45 9.53 -17.27
C LEU A 76 -1.71 10.81 -18.07
N GLU A 77 -1.23 11.96 -17.60
CA GLU A 77 -1.32 13.22 -18.33
C GLU A 77 -0.52 13.20 -19.65
N GLU A 78 0.62 12.48 -19.69
CA GLU A 78 1.40 12.27 -20.93
C GLU A 78 0.61 11.53 -22.02
N PHE A 79 -0.38 10.71 -21.64
CA PHE A 79 -1.26 10.01 -22.58
C PHE A 79 -2.44 10.86 -23.08
N GLY A 80 -2.57 12.11 -22.61
CA GLY A 80 -3.62 13.05 -22.99
C GLY A 80 -4.96 12.83 -22.26
N PRO A 81 -5.95 13.73 -22.46
CA PRO A 81 -7.29 13.56 -21.89
C PRO A 81 -7.92 12.24 -22.34
N PRO A 82 -8.96 11.72 -21.65
CA PRO A 82 -9.64 10.49 -22.05
C PRO A 82 -10.26 10.65 -23.45
N VAL A 83 -9.46 10.40 -24.48
CA VAL A 83 -9.90 10.48 -25.85
C VAL A 83 -10.80 9.27 -26.04
N ASN A 84 -12.05 9.54 -26.39
CA ASN A 84 -13.03 8.54 -26.81
C ASN A 84 -12.32 7.50 -27.69
N PRO A 85 -12.43 6.18 -27.41
CA PRO A 85 -11.70 5.14 -28.14
C PRO A 85 -11.91 5.17 -29.66
N ILE A 86 -12.93 5.89 -30.14
CA ILE A 86 -13.19 6.19 -31.56
C ILE A 86 -12.13 7.14 -32.18
N MET A 87 -11.54 8.07 -31.43
CA MET A 87 -10.55 9.03 -31.96
C MET A 87 -9.15 8.42 -32.15
N LEU A 88 -8.78 7.42 -31.33
CA LEU A 88 -7.54 6.65 -31.47
C LEU A 88 -7.51 5.77 -32.74
N ILE A 89 -8.66 5.59 -33.39
CA ILE A 89 -8.79 4.81 -34.64
C ILE A 89 -8.46 5.66 -35.87
N ALA A 90 -8.51 7.00 -35.78
CA ALA A 90 -8.43 7.88 -36.94
C ALA A 90 -7.01 8.14 -37.47
N GLU A 91 -5.95 7.87 -36.69
CA GLU A 91 -4.57 8.14 -37.12
C GLU A 91 -3.70 6.87 -37.11
N GLY A 92 -3.81 6.09 -38.18
CA GLY A 92 -3.07 4.83 -38.41
C GLY A 92 -1.54 4.95 -38.49
N ILE A 93 -0.95 6.12 -38.23
CA ILE A 93 0.50 6.37 -38.29
C ILE A 93 1.17 6.36 -36.89
N GLN A 94 0.40 6.39 -35.79
CA GLN A 94 0.95 6.25 -34.43
C GLN A 94 0.65 4.89 -33.74
N GLY A 95 -0.14 4.00 -34.35
CA GLY A 95 -0.67 2.80 -33.67
C GLY A 95 0.36 1.83 -33.08
N ALA A 96 1.49 1.61 -33.76
CA ALA A 96 2.57 0.75 -33.24
C ALA A 96 3.34 1.42 -32.09
N HIS A 97 3.56 2.72 -32.16
CA HIS A 97 4.18 3.49 -31.08
C HIS A 97 3.28 3.54 -29.84
N SER A 98 1.97 3.82 -30.04
CA SER A 98 0.97 3.79 -28.98
C SER A 98 0.86 2.40 -28.33
N ARG A 99 0.97 1.32 -29.11
CA ARG A 99 0.99 -0.04 -28.56
C ARG A 99 2.14 -0.22 -27.58
N THR A 100 3.37 0.08 -27.98
CA THR A 100 4.56 -0.09 -27.13
C THR A 100 4.46 0.75 -25.87
N MET A 101 3.99 1.99 -25.97
CA MET A 101 3.80 2.86 -24.81
C MET A 101 2.74 2.31 -23.84
N LEU A 102 1.59 1.85 -24.36
CA LEU A 102 0.53 1.27 -23.53
C LEU A 102 0.97 -0.04 -22.86
N GLN A 103 1.72 -0.88 -23.56
CA GLN A 103 2.33 -2.09 -23.01
C GLN A 103 3.28 -1.77 -21.85
N ALA A 104 4.18 -0.81 -22.05
CA ALA A 104 5.09 -0.37 -21.01
C ALA A 104 4.34 0.20 -19.78
N ALA A 105 3.30 0.99 -20.02
CA ALA A 105 2.45 1.54 -18.95
C ALA A 105 1.73 0.44 -18.16
N ILE A 106 1.26 -0.63 -18.81
CA ILE A 106 0.62 -1.76 -18.11
C ILE A 106 1.62 -2.44 -17.17
N VAL A 107 2.83 -2.73 -17.64
CA VAL A 107 3.87 -3.39 -16.81
C VAL A 107 4.17 -2.54 -15.59
N GLU A 108 4.41 -1.25 -15.80
CA GLU A 108 4.69 -0.30 -14.72
C GLU A 108 3.52 -0.20 -13.73
N LEU A 109 2.30 -0.01 -14.22
CA LEU A 109 1.13 0.14 -13.34
C LEU A 109 0.80 -1.16 -12.58
N CYS A 110 1.08 -2.33 -13.15
CA CYS A 110 1.01 -3.59 -12.42
C CYS A 110 2.03 -3.63 -11.27
N GLY A 111 3.27 -3.17 -11.51
CA GLY A 111 4.29 -3.02 -10.47
C GLY A 111 3.88 -2.05 -9.35
N HIS A 112 3.40 -0.85 -9.70
CA HIS A 112 2.90 0.11 -8.72
C HIS A 112 1.70 -0.41 -7.92
N ARG A 113 0.74 -1.07 -8.59
CA ARG A 113 -0.43 -1.68 -7.93
C ARG A 113 -0.01 -2.75 -6.94
N PHE A 114 0.99 -3.56 -7.29
CA PHE A 114 1.56 -4.57 -6.40
C PHE A 114 2.18 -3.93 -5.14
N ILE A 115 3.04 -2.91 -5.31
CA ILE A 115 3.64 -2.19 -4.18
C ILE A 115 2.56 -1.58 -3.29
N MET A 116 1.56 -0.93 -3.89
CA MET A 116 0.45 -0.29 -3.17
C MET A 116 -0.36 -1.31 -2.35
N LYS A 117 -0.66 -2.47 -2.94
CA LYS A 117 -1.36 -3.56 -2.26
C LYS A 117 -0.53 -4.14 -1.11
N ASN A 118 0.77 -4.33 -1.32
CA ASN A 118 1.68 -4.78 -0.27
C ASN A 118 1.68 -3.81 0.92
N MET A 119 1.86 -2.50 0.66
CA MET A 119 1.79 -1.46 1.71
C MET A 119 0.45 -1.48 2.45
N GLN A 120 -0.67 -1.59 1.74
CA GLN A 120 -1.99 -1.71 2.36
C GLN A 120 -2.07 -2.89 3.34
N ARG A 121 -1.56 -4.07 2.93
CA ARG A 121 -1.58 -5.26 3.78
C ARG A 121 -0.70 -5.11 5.01
N GLN A 122 0.47 -4.48 4.89
CA GLN A 122 1.34 -4.20 6.03
C GLN A 122 0.69 -3.24 7.02
N VAL A 123 0.08 -2.15 6.52
CA VAL A 123 -0.69 -1.20 7.34
C VAL A 123 -1.82 -1.92 8.09
N TYR A 124 -2.57 -2.78 7.41
CA TYR A 124 -3.65 -3.53 8.06
C TYR A 124 -3.14 -4.51 9.12
N ALA A 125 -2.04 -5.22 8.86
CA ALA A 125 -1.41 -6.09 9.84
C ALA A 125 -1.00 -5.31 11.09
N ILE A 126 -0.33 -4.16 10.92
CA ILE A 126 0.09 -3.28 12.03
C ILE A 126 -1.14 -2.78 12.81
N LEU A 127 -2.18 -2.31 12.12
CA LEU A 127 -3.39 -1.77 12.74
C LEU A 127 -4.16 -2.80 13.59
N THR A 128 -3.99 -4.10 13.37
CA THR A 128 -4.61 -5.13 14.24
C THR A 128 -4.12 -5.04 15.69
N PHE A 129 -2.90 -4.52 15.92
CA PHE A 129 -2.29 -4.37 17.24
C PHE A 129 -2.67 -3.06 17.95
N LYS A 130 -3.58 -2.26 17.40
CA LYS A 130 -4.00 -0.99 18.01
C LYS A 130 -4.55 -1.16 19.43
N SER A 131 -5.30 -2.23 19.69
CA SER A 131 -5.81 -2.50 21.04
C SER A 131 -4.68 -2.79 22.03
N ASN A 132 -3.65 -3.52 21.60
CA ASN A 132 -2.47 -3.79 22.42
C ASN A 132 -1.69 -2.49 22.71
N ALA A 133 -1.49 -1.64 21.71
CA ALA A 133 -0.87 -0.33 21.88
C ALA A 133 -1.66 0.56 22.87
N LYS A 134 -2.99 0.54 22.79
CA LYS A 134 -3.86 1.24 23.76
C LYS A 134 -3.64 0.72 25.19
N SER A 135 -3.52 -0.60 25.38
CA SER A 135 -3.23 -1.18 26.69
C SER A 135 -1.87 -0.72 27.24
N ILE A 136 -0.82 -0.62 26.40
CA ILE A 136 0.48 -0.04 26.80
C ILE A 136 0.31 1.40 27.27
N VAL A 137 -0.42 2.24 26.53
CA VAL A 137 -0.68 3.64 26.89
C VAL A 137 -1.40 3.74 28.25
N GLN A 138 -2.39 2.87 28.48
CA GLN A 138 -3.11 2.81 29.75
C GLN A 138 -2.20 2.36 30.91
N MET A 139 -1.33 1.37 30.69
CA MET A 139 -0.33 0.96 31.68
C MET A 139 0.61 2.11 32.02
N LYS A 140 1.13 2.81 31.00
CA LYS A 140 1.99 3.99 31.20
C LYS A 140 1.32 5.03 32.10
N PHE A 141 0.03 5.34 31.88
CA PHE A 141 -0.70 6.29 32.71
C PHE A 141 -0.77 5.87 34.19
N VAL A 142 -0.99 4.58 34.46
CA VAL A 142 -0.99 4.04 35.83
C VAL A 142 0.39 4.18 36.45
N TYR A 143 1.45 3.85 35.71
CA TYR A 143 2.82 3.94 36.20
C TYR A 143 3.29 5.38 36.42
N ASP A 144 2.96 6.32 35.53
CA ASP A 144 3.23 7.74 35.71
C ASP A 144 2.63 8.24 37.03
N ARG A 145 1.44 7.76 37.41
CA ARG A 145 0.82 8.09 38.70
C ARG A 145 1.58 7.49 39.89
N LEU A 146 2.15 6.29 39.78
CA LEU A 146 2.96 5.67 40.85
C LEU A 146 4.29 6.40 41.03
N ILE A 147 4.96 6.76 39.93
CA ILE A 147 6.19 7.54 39.94
C ILE A 147 5.95 8.91 40.61
N ASN A 148 4.88 9.60 40.23
CA ASN A 148 4.54 10.91 40.81
C ASN A 148 4.20 10.85 42.31
N LYS A 149 3.81 9.68 42.83
CA LYS A 149 3.59 9.44 44.26
C LYS A 149 4.86 8.99 45.01
N GLY A 150 5.99 8.85 44.31
CA GLY A 150 7.23 8.28 44.85
C GLY A 150 7.10 6.80 45.22
N SER A 151 6.10 6.10 44.67
CA SER A 151 5.82 4.69 44.98
C SER A 151 6.50 3.70 44.02
N ALA A 152 7.06 4.19 42.92
CA ALA A 152 7.82 3.42 41.94
C ALA A 152 8.89 4.31 41.30
N SER A 153 9.95 3.71 40.75
CA SER A 153 10.95 4.42 39.94
C SER A 153 10.66 4.26 38.43
N GLY A 154 11.15 5.19 37.61
CA GLY A 154 11.01 5.07 36.15
C GLY A 154 11.72 3.84 35.57
N GLU A 155 12.84 3.42 36.18
CA GLU A 155 13.61 2.24 35.78
C GLU A 155 12.81 0.95 36.00
N GLU A 156 12.20 0.80 37.18
CA GLU A 156 11.36 -0.33 37.57
C GLU A 156 10.16 -0.46 36.63
N VAL A 157 9.48 0.65 36.35
CA VAL A 157 8.36 0.69 35.40
C VAL A 157 8.77 0.27 34.00
N ALA A 158 9.94 0.74 33.52
CA ALA A 158 10.42 0.39 32.19
C ALA A 158 10.73 -1.12 32.10
N GLN A 159 11.30 -1.71 33.17
CA GLN A 159 11.52 -3.15 33.25
C GLN A 159 10.22 -3.94 33.24
N ASP A 160 9.18 -3.47 33.94
CA ASP A 160 7.88 -4.13 33.97
C ASP A 160 7.13 -4.06 32.63
N MET A 161 7.23 -2.94 31.91
CA MET A 161 6.53 -2.75 30.63
C MET A 161 7.21 -3.46 29.46
N ARG A 162 8.54 -3.63 29.53
CA ARG A 162 9.36 -4.15 28.43
C ARG A 162 8.89 -5.52 27.89
N PRO A 163 8.55 -6.53 28.71
CA PRO A 163 8.09 -7.82 28.19
C PRO A 163 6.84 -7.74 27.29
N GLU A 164 5.88 -6.88 27.64
CA GLU A 164 4.66 -6.71 26.83
C GLU A 164 4.96 -5.97 25.53
N MET A 165 5.83 -4.95 25.58
CA MET A 165 6.30 -4.24 24.39
C MET A 165 7.07 -5.17 23.45
N ASP A 166 8.05 -5.93 23.97
CA ASP A 166 8.86 -6.88 23.22
C ASP A 166 7.99 -7.94 22.54
N LYS A 167 6.95 -8.42 23.23
CA LYS A 167 5.97 -9.35 22.67
C LYS A 167 5.21 -8.72 21.50
N ILE A 168 4.70 -7.50 21.64
CA ILE A 168 3.96 -6.83 20.56
C ILE A 168 4.87 -6.56 19.36
N VAL A 169 6.13 -6.17 19.60
CA VAL A 169 7.14 -6.01 18.54
C VAL A 169 7.35 -7.33 17.78
N ALA A 170 7.49 -8.45 18.50
CA ALA A 170 7.61 -9.77 17.89
C ALA A 170 6.35 -10.18 17.10
N ASP A 171 5.16 -9.89 17.63
CA ASP A 171 3.89 -10.21 17.00
C ASP A 171 3.67 -9.36 15.73
N ILE A 172 4.01 -8.05 15.75
CA ILE A 172 3.99 -7.18 14.56
C ILE A 172 4.93 -7.76 13.50
N ARG A 173 6.17 -8.11 13.88
CA ARG A 173 7.14 -8.70 12.96
C ARG A 173 6.65 -9.99 12.34
N SER A 174 6.07 -10.88 13.14
CA SER A 174 5.47 -12.13 12.67
C SER A 174 4.33 -11.87 11.67
N ALA A 175 3.39 -10.97 12.03
CA ALA A 175 2.24 -10.64 11.20
C ALA A 175 2.64 -10.01 9.85
N VAL A 176 3.62 -9.10 9.86
CA VAL A 176 4.09 -8.44 8.63
C VAL A 176 4.93 -9.40 7.78
N HIS A 177 5.83 -10.19 8.37
CA HIS A 177 6.60 -11.20 7.63
C HIS A 177 5.73 -12.31 7.04
N GLY A 178 4.56 -12.57 7.61
CA GLY A 178 3.57 -13.50 7.04
C GLY A 178 2.92 -13.00 5.74
N ILE A 179 3.12 -11.74 5.36
CA ILE A 179 2.64 -11.18 4.09
C ILE A 179 3.66 -11.55 3.01
N THR A 180 3.30 -12.51 2.16
CA THR A 180 4.17 -12.96 1.06
C THR A 180 3.77 -12.32 -0.27
N SER A 181 4.73 -12.25 -1.19
CA SER A 181 4.48 -11.73 -2.54
C SER A 181 3.43 -12.54 -3.30
N GLU A 182 3.41 -13.86 -3.11
CA GLU A 182 2.42 -14.78 -3.70
C GLU A 182 1.02 -14.44 -3.20
N ALA A 183 0.84 -14.22 -1.90
CA ALA A 183 -0.45 -13.85 -1.33
C ALA A 183 -0.94 -12.48 -1.84
N ILE A 184 -0.03 -11.52 -2.05
CA ILE A 184 -0.39 -10.23 -2.68
C ILE A 184 -0.82 -10.43 -4.13
N TRP A 185 -0.09 -11.25 -4.88
CA TRP A 185 -0.39 -11.57 -6.27
C TRP A 185 -1.74 -12.25 -6.42
N GLU A 186 -2.00 -13.30 -5.64
CA GLU A 186 -3.28 -14.03 -5.64
C GLU A 186 -4.47 -13.08 -5.39
N LEU A 187 -4.36 -12.18 -4.41
CA LEU A 187 -5.41 -11.19 -4.14
C LEU A 187 -5.66 -10.23 -5.31
N LEU A 188 -4.62 -9.84 -6.04
CA LEU A 188 -4.75 -8.96 -7.20
C LEU A 188 -5.31 -9.72 -8.42
N ASP A 189 -4.88 -10.96 -8.61
CA ASP A 189 -5.34 -11.82 -9.70
C ASP A 189 -6.83 -12.18 -9.55
N GLU A 190 -7.26 -12.55 -8.34
CA GLU A 190 -8.68 -12.75 -7.99
C GLU A 190 -9.52 -11.48 -8.21
N GLN A 191 -8.97 -10.32 -7.82
CA GLN A 191 -9.63 -9.03 -8.07
C GLN A 191 -9.81 -8.76 -9.56
N ASP A 192 -8.83 -9.10 -10.39
CA ASP A 192 -8.93 -8.90 -11.83
C ASP A 192 -9.85 -9.91 -12.52
N GLU A 193 -9.83 -11.17 -12.09
CA GLU A 193 -10.72 -12.23 -12.57
C GLU A 193 -12.18 -11.89 -12.27
N SER A 194 -12.49 -11.49 -11.02
CA SER A 194 -13.85 -11.13 -10.61
C SER A 194 -14.42 -9.92 -11.35
N ARG A 195 -13.56 -9.07 -11.93
CA ARG A 195 -13.94 -7.89 -12.72
C ARG A 195 -13.89 -8.13 -14.23
N THR A 196 -13.59 -9.36 -14.68
CA THR A 196 -13.41 -9.69 -16.10
C THR A 196 -12.42 -8.76 -16.81
N SER A 197 -11.32 -8.44 -16.12
CA SER A 197 -10.32 -7.49 -16.59
C SER A 197 -9.59 -8.04 -17.82
N TRP A 198 -9.19 -7.16 -18.74
CA TRP A 198 -8.30 -7.54 -19.83
C TRP A 198 -6.87 -7.67 -19.31
N ARG A 199 -6.27 -8.87 -19.39
CA ARG A 199 -4.97 -9.22 -18.77
C ARG A 199 -3.93 -9.79 -19.74
N ASP A 200 -4.21 -9.80 -21.04
CA ASP A 200 -3.38 -10.53 -22.02
C ASP A 200 -1.90 -10.09 -22.07
N GLU A 201 -1.62 -8.88 -21.57
CA GLU A 201 -0.27 -8.31 -21.54
C GLU A 201 0.20 -7.94 -20.13
N ASP A 202 -0.53 -8.37 -19.09
CA ASP A 202 -0.09 -8.17 -17.73
C ASP A 202 1.17 -9.01 -17.48
N PRO A 203 2.20 -8.45 -16.82
CA PRO A 203 3.35 -9.24 -16.38
C PRO A 203 2.92 -10.30 -15.36
N ASN A 204 3.60 -11.44 -15.36
CA ASN A 204 3.47 -12.43 -14.29
C ASN A 204 4.17 -11.93 -13.01
N LEU A 205 3.98 -12.65 -11.90
CA LEU A 205 4.56 -12.30 -10.60
C LEU A 205 6.09 -12.11 -10.68
N GLU A 206 6.80 -13.01 -11.34
CA GLU A 206 8.26 -12.93 -11.50
C GLU A 206 8.71 -11.59 -12.09
N LYS A 207 8.11 -11.17 -13.21
CA LYS A 207 8.41 -9.89 -13.85
C LYS A 207 8.00 -8.68 -13.02
N ILE A 208 6.93 -8.80 -12.24
CA ILE A 208 6.54 -7.73 -11.30
C ILE A 208 7.60 -7.59 -10.21
N LEU A 209 8.09 -8.69 -9.65
CA LEU A 209 9.11 -8.65 -8.61
C LEU A 209 10.44 -8.12 -9.13
N GLU A 210 10.84 -8.48 -10.35
CA GLU A 210 11.99 -7.87 -11.04
C GLU A 210 11.79 -6.36 -11.17
N TRP A 211 10.63 -5.93 -11.67
CA TRP A 211 10.33 -4.51 -11.83
C TRP A 211 10.37 -3.76 -10.49
N VAL A 212 9.79 -4.33 -9.43
CA VAL A 212 9.80 -3.75 -8.08
C VAL A 212 11.22 -3.61 -7.55
N HIS A 213 12.05 -4.65 -7.69
CA HIS A 213 13.45 -4.60 -7.27
C HIS A 213 14.23 -3.47 -7.95
N ASP A 214 13.96 -3.22 -9.22
CA ASP A 214 14.68 -2.23 -10.02
C ASP A 214 14.20 -0.78 -9.81
N HIS A 215 13.01 -0.59 -9.23
CA HIS A 215 12.33 0.72 -9.18
C HIS A 215 11.81 1.16 -7.79
N ALA A 216 11.89 0.33 -6.75
CA ALA A 216 11.37 0.62 -5.39
C ALA A 216 12.44 0.53 -4.30
#